data_AF-A0A2X2DR56-F1
#
_entry.id   AF-A0A2X2DR56-F1
#
_cell.length_a   1.000
_cell.length_b   1.000
_cell.length_c   1.000
_cell.angle_alpha   90.00
_cell.angle_beta   90.00
_cell.angle_gamma   90.00
#
_symmetry.space_group_name_H-M   'P 1'
#
loop_
_entity.id
_entity.type
_entity.pdbx_description
1 polymer ?
#
loop_
_entity_poly.entity_id
_entity_poly.type
_entity_poly.pdbx_seq_one_letter_code
_entity_poly.pdbx_strand_id
1 'polypeptide(L)'
;MNADLQNYADIISRSIEINGKINAKNLSLMQGNNHIDFGKGTVNSINGEGVKPTVAIDTKALGGMYANQIRLVSTEKGVGVNLTDIQTKQNSINLTVDGKITFNGNIQSEQDINVSSKALQMNSNASLKAQRDITLATNTLTNHSDIIAEKDMRLFVDKFTNKGEKALIQAKDNLWIQKNAQGEPSSLIENQSATIKTEKGDLIIRTKKLVNESITPLFKEIKQEPDSTSSINIGTHFLHPYNSPTNNFLIIILLAELKELSDKKWFDILDLKNNGGVNVERSLFEKNKKYVPSVIYSGKNLYIQSNEFFNTQSDIFATNDLIATGKQCKSILLSVWTP
;
A
#
# COMPACT_ATOMS: atom_id res chain seq x y z
N MET A 1 14.17 -30.35 12.48
CA MET A 1 15.13 -31.18 11.74
C MET A 1 16.52 -30.53 11.83
N ASN A 2 17.58 -31.30 12.05
CA ASN A 2 18.96 -30.81 11.98
C ASN A 2 19.73 -31.66 10.95
N ALA A 3 20.19 -31.02 9.88
CA ALA A 3 20.97 -31.60 8.80
C ALA A 3 22.27 -30.82 8.56
N ASP A 4 22.82 -30.15 9.59
CA ASP A 4 24.04 -29.34 9.47
C ASP A 4 25.29 -30.16 9.10
N LEU A 5 25.30 -31.46 9.40
CA LEU A 5 26.38 -32.37 8.99
C LEU A 5 26.34 -32.67 7.49
N GLN A 6 25.16 -32.56 6.86
CA GLN A 6 24.92 -32.99 5.49
C GLN A 6 25.07 -31.82 4.53
N ASN A 7 25.64 -32.07 3.35
CA ASN A 7 25.79 -31.02 2.34
C ASN A 7 24.43 -30.58 1.78
N TYR A 8 23.46 -31.49 1.70
CA TYR A 8 22.13 -31.24 1.14
C TYR A 8 21.06 -31.89 2.02
N ALA A 9 19.94 -31.20 2.15
CA ALA A 9 18.69 -31.72 2.70
C ALA A 9 17.57 -31.42 1.71
N ASP A 10 17.00 -32.47 1.12
CA ASP A 10 15.88 -32.37 0.18
C ASP A 10 14.59 -32.85 0.86
N ILE A 11 13.55 -32.03 0.84
CA ILE A 11 12.22 -32.38 1.32
C ILE A 11 11.27 -32.41 0.12
N ILE A 12 10.86 -33.62 -0.24
CA ILE A 12 9.92 -33.88 -1.31
C ILE A 12 8.62 -34.37 -0.69
N SER A 13 7.54 -33.63 -0.91
CA SER A 13 6.22 -34.00 -0.44
C SER A 13 5.16 -33.34 -1.31
N ARG A 14 3.90 -33.77 -1.24
CA ARG A 14 2.83 -32.98 -1.86
C ARG A 14 2.58 -31.69 -1.07
N SER A 15 2.46 -31.83 0.24
CA SER A 15 2.35 -30.73 1.20
C SER A 15 3.16 -31.02 2.47
N ILE A 16 3.53 -29.98 3.21
CA ILE A 16 4.23 -30.11 4.50
C ILE A 16 3.81 -29.00 5.47
N GLU A 17 3.67 -29.38 6.73
CA GLU A 17 3.58 -28.43 7.84
C GLU A 17 4.92 -28.43 8.61
N ILE A 18 5.45 -27.25 8.89
CA ILE A 18 6.73 -27.05 9.57
C ILE A 18 6.46 -26.37 10.93
N ASN A 19 6.48 -27.19 11.98
CA ASN A 19 6.21 -26.78 13.37
C ASN A 19 7.48 -26.60 14.21
N GLY A 20 8.65 -26.63 13.59
CA GLY A 20 9.94 -26.47 14.24
C GLY A 20 11.02 -26.06 13.25
N LYS A 21 12.21 -25.76 13.76
CA LYS A 21 13.33 -25.31 12.92
C LYS A 21 13.85 -26.43 12.03
N ILE A 22 14.16 -26.09 10.78
CA ILE A 22 14.97 -26.89 9.86
C ILE A 22 16.32 -26.20 9.72
N ASN A 23 17.38 -26.86 10.16
CA ASN A 23 18.76 -26.41 9.95
C ASN A 23 19.43 -27.30 8.91
N ALA A 24 20.11 -26.72 7.91
CA ALA A 24 20.83 -27.47 6.88
C ALA A 24 21.97 -26.63 6.28
N LYS A 25 22.90 -27.23 5.52
CA LYS A 25 23.80 -26.46 4.65
C LYS A 25 23.06 -25.96 3.41
N ASN A 26 22.53 -26.87 2.59
CA ASN A 26 21.72 -26.50 1.44
C ASN A 26 20.36 -27.18 1.57
N LEU A 27 19.28 -26.39 1.60
CA LEU A 27 17.92 -26.88 1.79
C LEU A 27 17.12 -26.70 0.49
N SER A 28 16.59 -27.81 -0.03
CA SER A 28 15.65 -27.80 -1.15
C SER A 28 14.30 -28.36 -0.71
N LEU A 29 13.22 -27.65 -1.02
CA LEU A 29 11.87 -28.12 -0.82
C LEU A 29 11.20 -28.22 -2.20
N MET A 30 10.66 -29.39 -2.53
CA MET A 30 9.90 -29.64 -3.75
C MET A 30 8.50 -30.12 -3.38
N GLN A 31 7.50 -29.26 -3.55
CA GLN A 31 6.11 -29.47 -3.19
C GLN A 31 5.17 -29.56 -4.39
N GLY A 32 4.02 -30.19 -4.16
CA GLY A 32 3.03 -30.49 -5.18
C GLY A 32 3.21 -31.87 -5.81
N ASN A 33 2.46 -32.09 -6.88
CA ASN A 33 2.43 -33.35 -7.59
C ASN A 33 3.55 -33.39 -8.61
N ASN A 34 4.62 -34.08 -8.25
CA ASN A 34 5.83 -34.15 -9.03
C ASN A 34 6.25 -35.61 -9.22
N HIS A 35 6.63 -35.96 -10.44
CA HIS A 35 7.42 -37.14 -10.72
C HIS A 35 8.91 -36.74 -10.71
N ILE A 36 9.67 -37.39 -9.83
CA ILE A 36 11.10 -37.10 -9.64
C ILE A 36 11.90 -38.30 -10.09
N ASP A 37 12.72 -38.09 -11.13
CA ASP A 37 13.68 -39.07 -11.60
C ASP A 37 15.06 -38.68 -11.07
N PHE A 38 15.52 -39.39 -10.03
CA PHE A 38 16.83 -39.14 -9.41
C PHE A 38 17.99 -39.53 -10.32
N GLY A 39 17.81 -40.49 -11.24
CA GLY A 39 18.85 -40.93 -12.17
C GLY A 39 19.11 -39.90 -13.27
N LYS A 40 18.07 -39.17 -13.68
CA LYS A 40 18.16 -38.09 -14.68
C LYS A 40 18.23 -36.69 -14.09
N GLY A 41 17.98 -36.55 -12.78
CA GLY A 41 17.92 -35.26 -12.10
C GLY A 41 16.75 -34.38 -12.56
N THR A 42 15.68 -34.96 -13.09
CA THR A 42 14.54 -34.21 -13.65
C THR A 42 13.34 -34.21 -12.72
N VAL A 43 12.61 -33.11 -12.69
CA VAL A 43 11.33 -33.00 -11.98
C VAL A 43 10.24 -32.55 -12.94
N ASN A 44 9.22 -33.39 -13.11
CA ASN A 44 8.07 -33.12 -13.97
C ASN A 44 6.81 -33.02 -13.13
N SER A 45 6.05 -31.94 -13.27
CA SER A 45 4.74 -31.85 -12.63
C SER A 45 3.78 -32.86 -13.27
N ILE A 46 3.01 -33.55 -12.45
CA ILE A 46 1.98 -34.51 -12.86
C ILE A 46 0.61 -34.09 -12.31
N ASN A 47 -0.47 -34.62 -12.89
CA ASN A 47 -1.80 -34.37 -12.35
C ASN A 47 -1.92 -34.92 -10.93
N GLY A 48 -2.64 -34.19 -10.08
CA GLY A 48 -2.90 -34.63 -8.72
C GLY A 48 -4.04 -35.63 -8.63
N GLU A 49 -3.87 -36.62 -7.75
CA GLU A 49 -4.92 -37.57 -7.37
C GLU A 49 -5.49 -37.21 -5.99
N GLY A 50 -6.79 -37.42 -5.78
CA GLY A 50 -7.44 -37.15 -4.50
C GLY A 50 -7.65 -35.66 -4.18
N VAL A 51 -7.98 -35.37 -2.91
CA VAL A 51 -8.30 -34.01 -2.47
C VAL A 51 -7.07 -33.11 -2.54
N LYS A 52 -7.22 -31.96 -3.21
CA LYS A 52 -6.18 -30.95 -3.36
C LYS A 52 -5.86 -30.28 -2.00
N PRO A 53 -4.58 -30.18 -1.60
CA PRO A 53 -4.19 -29.44 -0.41
C PRO A 53 -4.60 -27.97 -0.51
N THR A 54 -4.97 -27.37 0.62
CA THR A 54 -5.23 -25.92 0.71
C THR A 54 -3.94 -25.12 0.68
N VAL A 55 -2.88 -25.67 1.29
CA VAL A 55 -1.55 -25.07 1.40
C VAL A 55 -0.50 -26.15 1.19
N ALA A 56 0.52 -25.86 0.39
CA ALA A 56 1.61 -26.76 0.06
C ALA A 56 2.70 -26.74 1.14
N ILE A 57 2.99 -25.57 1.70
CA ILE A 57 3.96 -25.42 2.79
C ILE A 57 3.35 -24.46 3.80
N ASP A 58 3.25 -24.89 5.04
CA ASP A 58 2.78 -24.05 6.13
C ASP A 58 3.79 -24.07 7.27
N THR A 59 4.58 -23.01 7.39
CA THR A 59 5.50 -22.81 8.53
C THR A 59 4.74 -22.09 9.65
N LYS A 60 4.51 -22.79 10.77
CA LYS A 60 3.90 -22.17 11.95
C LYS A 60 4.89 -21.27 12.69
N ALA A 61 4.41 -20.57 13.73
CA ALA A 61 5.18 -19.59 14.50
C ALA A 61 6.47 -20.13 15.16
N LEU A 62 6.53 -21.44 15.47
CA LEU A 62 7.74 -22.08 16.01
C LEU A 62 8.61 -22.75 14.92
N GLY A 63 8.10 -22.73 13.69
CA GLY A 63 8.78 -23.22 12.49
C GLY A 63 9.84 -22.25 11.99
N GLY A 64 10.58 -22.68 10.98
CA GLY A 64 11.52 -21.83 10.26
C GLY A 64 12.56 -22.66 9.51
N MET A 65 13.23 -22.01 8.56
CA MET A 65 14.24 -22.65 7.70
C MET A 65 15.52 -21.84 7.76
N TYR A 66 16.62 -22.48 8.15
CA TYR A 66 17.91 -21.85 8.40
C TYR A 66 19.00 -22.63 7.66
N ALA A 67 19.52 -22.08 6.58
CA ALA A 67 20.53 -22.78 5.78
C ALA A 67 21.59 -21.87 5.19
N ASN A 68 22.62 -22.38 4.51
CA ASN A 68 23.49 -21.54 3.68
C ASN A 68 22.78 -21.11 2.41
N GLN A 69 21.94 -21.98 1.83
CA GLN A 69 21.09 -21.73 0.67
C GLN A 69 19.70 -22.36 0.87
N ILE A 70 18.66 -21.69 0.40
CA ILE A 70 17.29 -22.20 0.41
C ILE A 70 16.69 -22.12 -0.99
N ARG A 71 16.20 -23.26 -1.49
CA ARG A 71 15.42 -23.37 -2.71
C ARG A 71 14.07 -24.00 -2.41
N LEU A 72 13.01 -23.40 -2.91
CA LEU A 72 11.65 -23.89 -2.73
C LEU A 72 10.92 -23.86 -4.06
N VAL A 73 10.35 -24.99 -4.45
CA VAL A 73 9.53 -25.13 -5.64
C VAL A 73 8.21 -25.77 -5.26
N SER A 74 7.10 -25.08 -5.53
CA SER A 74 5.75 -25.63 -5.36
C SER A 74 5.01 -25.53 -6.69
N THR A 75 4.67 -26.69 -7.28
CA THR A 75 4.17 -26.78 -8.66
C THR A 75 2.66 -26.95 -8.76
N GLU A 76 1.96 -27.24 -7.66
CA GLU A 76 0.51 -27.48 -7.70
C GLU A 76 -0.25 -26.16 -7.88
N LYS A 77 -0.75 -25.94 -9.11
CA LYS A 77 -1.41 -24.69 -9.52
C LYS A 77 -2.48 -24.24 -8.53
N GLY A 78 -2.37 -23.02 -8.01
CA GLY A 78 -3.32 -22.42 -7.08
C GLY A 78 -3.22 -22.90 -5.64
N VAL A 79 -2.30 -23.81 -5.31
CA VAL A 79 -1.97 -24.14 -3.92
C VAL A 79 -0.93 -23.14 -3.41
N GLY A 80 -1.24 -22.46 -2.31
CA GLY A 80 -0.35 -21.45 -1.74
C GLY A 80 0.71 -22.00 -0.81
N VAL A 81 1.62 -21.14 -0.36
CA VAL A 81 2.58 -21.40 0.72
C VAL A 81 2.52 -20.25 1.74
N ASN A 82 2.62 -20.60 3.01
CA ASN A 82 2.73 -19.68 4.13
C ASN A 82 4.12 -19.85 4.76
N LEU A 83 4.92 -18.79 4.74
CA LEU A 83 6.33 -18.81 5.10
C LEU A 83 6.63 -17.84 6.23
N THR A 84 7.32 -18.34 7.24
CA THR A 84 7.70 -17.70 8.49
C THR A 84 9.16 -18.07 8.76
N ASP A 85 9.98 -17.09 9.09
CA ASP A 85 11.36 -17.26 9.56
C ASP A 85 12.24 -18.10 8.64
N ILE A 86 12.59 -17.52 7.49
CA ILE A 86 13.51 -18.08 6.51
C ILE A 86 14.80 -17.27 6.54
N GLN A 87 15.92 -17.93 6.80
CA GLN A 87 17.23 -17.26 6.90
C GLN A 87 18.30 -18.06 6.18
N THR A 88 19.05 -17.38 5.30
CA THR A 88 20.30 -17.94 4.78
C THR A 88 21.51 -17.43 5.56
N LYS A 89 22.62 -18.18 5.58
CA LYS A 89 23.88 -17.81 6.25
C LYS A 89 25.01 -17.41 5.28
N GLN A 90 24.87 -17.68 3.97
CA GLN A 90 25.94 -17.44 2.99
C GLN A 90 25.43 -17.06 1.60
N ASN A 91 24.37 -17.72 1.11
CA ASN A 91 23.90 -17.63 -0.27
C ASN A 91 22.47 -17.07 -0.35
N SER A 92 21.80 -17.32 -1.48
CA SER A 92 20.51 -16.72 -1.84
C SER A 92 19.30 -17.58 -1.43
N ILE A 93 18.14 -16.92 -1.35
CA ILE A 93 16.82 -17.58 -1.27
C ILE A 93 16.17 -17.57 -2.67
N ASN A 94 15.72 -18.74 -3.14
CA ASN A 94 15.01 -18.87 -4.41
C ASN A 94 13.67 -19.57 -4.22
N LEU A 95 12.56 -18.88 -4.47
CA LEU A 95 11.20 -19.39 -4.29
C LEU A 95 10.46 -19.37 -5.64
N THR A 96 9.91 -20.50 -6.05
CA THR A 96 9.07 -20.61 -7.24
C THR A 96 7.78 -21.33 -6.88
N VAL A 97 6.65 -20.64 -6.93
CA VAL A 97 5.36 -21.16 -6.46
C VAL A 97 4.28 -20.88 -7.48
N ASP A 98 3.64 -21.92 -8.02
CA ASP A 98 2.51 -21.79 -8.94
C ASP A 98 1.18 -21.41 -8.23
N GLY A 99 1.29 -20.57 -7.21
CA GLY A 99 0.21 -20.13 -6.34
C GLY A 99 0.57 -18.84 -5.60
N LYS A 100 -0.09 -18.62 -4.45
CA LYS A 100 0.17 -17.47 -3.59
C LYS A 100 1.27 -17.77 -2.58
N ILE A 101 2.20 -16.84 -2.38
CA ILE A 101 3.12 -16.84 -1.25
C ILE A 101 2.62 -15.82 -0.22
N THR A 102 2.49 -16.22 1.04
CA THR A 102 2.23 -15.33 2.16
C THR A 102 3.43 -15.36 3.11
N PHE A 103 4.06 -14.22 3.33
CA PHE A 103 5.12 -14.08 4.34
C PHE A 103 4.53 -13.58 5.65
N ASN A 104 4.83 -14.28 6.75
CA ASN A 104 4.29 -14.06 8.10
C ASN A 104 5.39 -13.82 9.15
N GLY A 105 6.66 -13.72 8.76
CA GLY A 105 7.80 -13.56 9.65
C GLY A 105 9.01 -12.96 8.95
N ASN A 106 10.20 -13.15 9.52
CA ASN A 106 11.42 -12.57 8.98
C ASN A 106 12.01 -13.45 7.86
N ILE A 107 12.24 -12.86 6.69
CA ILE A 107 12.83 -13.52 5.53
C ILE A 107 14.13 -12.78 5.20
N GLN A 108 15.26 -13.40 5.52
CA GLN A 108 16.57 -12.76 5.40
C GLN A 108 17.51 -13.58 4.51
N SER A 109 18.14 -12.90 3.55
CA SER A 109 19.22 -13.49 2.76
C SER A 109 20.54 -12.75 2.89
N GLU A 110 21.65 -13.51 2.96
CA GLU A 110 23.02 -12.98 2.93
C GLU A 110 23.47 -12.65 1.50
N GLN A 111 22.70 -13.04 0.49
CA GLN A 111 22.86 -12.59 -0.90
C GLN A 111 21.52 -12.10 -1.43
N ASP A 112 21.00 -12.75 -2.48
CA ASP A 112 19.83 -12.29 -3.21
C ASP A 112 18.56 -13.02 -2.74
N ILE A 113 17.41 -12.38 -2.94
CA ILE A 113 16.10 -13.03 -2.82
C ILE A 113 15.40 -12.99 -4.17
N ASN A 114 15.13 -14.17 -4.73
CA ASN A 114 14.40 -14.33 -5.98
C ASN A 114 13.08 -15.04 -5.72
N VAL A 115 11.98 -14.40 -6.07
CA VAL A 115 10.62 -14.93 -5.88
C VAL A 115 9.87 -14.90 -7.20
N SER A 116 9.32 -16.05 -7.60
CA SER A 116 8.36 -16.18 -8.70
C SER A 116 7.06 -16.77 -8.16
N SER A 117 5.96 -16.05 -8.26
CA SER A 117 4.65 -16.52 -7.78
C SER A 117 3.47 -16.01 -8.60
N LYS A 118 2.26 -16.53 -8.36
CA LYS A 118 1.03 -15.92 -8.92
C LYS A 118 0.57 -14.72 -8.11
N ALA A 119 0.75 -14.78 -6.79
CA ALA A 119 0.47 -13.68 -5.88
C ALA A 119 1.48 -13.67 -4.74
N LEU A 120 1.81 -12.50 -4.22
CA LEU A 120 2.70 -12.32 -3.09
C LEU A 120 2.05 -11.37 -2.07
N GLN A 121 2.00 -11.81 -0.81
CA GLN A 121 1.50 -11.01 0.30
C GLN A 121 2.55 -10.93 1.41
N MET A 122 2.91 -9.70 1.79
CA MET A 122 3.63 -9.42 3.04
C MET A 122 2.62 -9.02 4.10
N ASN A 123 2.57 -9.78 5.19
CA ASN A 123 1.80 -9.38 6.36
C ASN A 123 2.55 -8.35 7.20
N SER A 124 1.82 -7.62 8.05
CA SER A 124 2.33 -6.50 8.84
C SER A 124 3.37 -6.86 9.90
N ASN A 125 3.52 -8.15 10.19
CA ASN A 125 4.52 -8.71 11.10
C ASN A 125 5.69 -9.40 10.37
N ALA A 126 5.69 -9.39 9.04
CA ALA A 126 6.74 -9.98 8.23
C ALA A 126 7.84 -8.96 7.90
N SER A 127 8.99 -9.40 7.40
CA SER A 127 9.96 -8.54 6.72
C SER A 127 10.73 -9.34 5.69
N LEU A 128 11.13 -8.70 4.59
CA LEU A 128 11.90 -9.30 3.51
C LEU A 128 13.19 -8.50 3.30
N LYS A 129 14.34 -9.07 3.62
CA LYS A 129 15.63 -8.36 3.60
C LYS A 129 16.71 -9.16 2.88
N ALA A 130 17.36 -8.55 1.90
CA ALA A 130 18.49 -9.13 1.18
C ALA A 130 19.73 -8.24 1.32
N GLN A 131 20.89 -8.84 1.63
CA GLN A 131 22.19 -8.14 1.66
C GLN A 131 22.70 -7.76 0.27
N ARG A 132 22.02 -8.24 -0.78
CA ARG A 132 22.26 -7.84 -2.16
C ARG A 132 20.94 -7.47 -2.83
N ASP A 133 20.52 -8.25 -3.83
CA ASP A 133 19.47 -7.89 -4.76
C ASP A 133 18.14 -8.58 -4.39
N ILE A 134 17.01 -7.92 -4.68
CA ILE A 134 15.68 -8.55 -4.59
C ILE A 134 15.02 -8.55 -5.96
N THR A 135 14.57 -9.71 -6.43
CA THR A 135 13.71 -9.83 -7.62
C THR A 135 12.40 -10.50 -7.26
N LEU A 136 11.28 -9.77 -7.38
CA LEU A 136 9.93 -10.29 -7.17
C LEU A 136 9.17 -10.30 -8.50
N ALA A 137 8.91 -11.48 -9.03
CA ALA A 137 8.09 -11.70 -10.22
C ALA A 137 6.73 -12.30 -9.82
N THR A 138 5.68 -11.49 -9.84
CA THR A 138 4.34 -11.94 -9.41
C THR A 138 3.23 -11.16 -10.11
N ASN A 139 2.03 -11.72 -10.28
CA ASN A 139 0.95 -10.93 -10.89
C ASN A 139 0.45 -9.85 -9.93
N THR A 140 0.36 -10.16 -8.64
CA THR A 140 -0.12 -9.25 -7.60
C THR A 140 0.81 -9.22 -6.40
N LEU A 141 1.25 -8.04 -6.00
CA LEU A 141 1.99 -7.82 -4.76
C LEU A 141 1.16 -6.95 -3.81
N THR A 142 0.92 -7.44 -2.60
CA THR A 142 0.34 -6.63 -1.51
C THR A 142 1.33 -6.57 -0.36
N ASN A 143 1.81 -5.37 -0.05
CA ASN A 143 2.79 -5.12 0.99
C ASN A 143 2.20 -4.30 2.15
N HIS A 144 2.41 -4.80 3.38
CA HIS A 144 2.06 -4.12 4.63
C HIS A 144 3.27 -3.96 5.58
N SER A 145 4.49 -4.23 5.11
CA SER A 145 5.70 -4.23 5.95
C SER A 145 6.97 -3.90 5.14
N ASP A 146 8.15 -4.24 5.65
CA ASP A 146 9.43 -3.95 5.03
C ASP A 146 9.81 -4.94 3.92
N ILE A 147 10.17 -4.43 2.75
CA ILE A 147 10.94 -5.11 1.70
C ILE A 147 12.18 -4.27 1.39
N ILE A 148 13.36 -4.79 1.75
CA ILE A 148 14.63 -4.03 1.72
C ILE A 148 15.71 -4.82 0.97
N ALA A 149 16.30 -4.20 -0.04
CA ALA A 149 17.49 -4.68 -0.73
C ALA A 149 18.68 -3.75 -0.46
N GLU A 150 19.81 -4.29 -0.01
CA GLU A 150 21.05 -3.53 0.19
C GLU A 150 21.78 -3.20 -1.14
N LYS A 151 21.25 -3.64 -2.27
CA LYS A 151 21.66 -3.26 -3.63
C LYS A 151 20.45 -2.89 -4.48
N ASP A 152 20.22 -3.60 -5.60
CA ASP A 152 19.14 -3.34 -6.54
C ASP A 152 17.86 -4.09 -6.16
N MET A 153 16.72 -3.55 -6.58
CA MET A 153 15.43 -4.24 -6.48
C MET A 153 14.65 -4.18 -7.80
N ARG A 154 14.13 -5.33 -8.21
CA ARG A 154 13.27 -5.48 -9.39
C ARG A 154 11.92 -6.05 -8.98
N LEU A 155 10.89 -5.24 -9.10
CA LEU A 155 9.50 -5.63 -8.88
C LEU A 155 8.84 -5.79 -10.26
N PHE A 156 8.74 -7.04 -10.71
CA PHE A 156 8.01 -7.45 -11.91
C PHE A 156 6.57 -7.83 -11.53
N VAL A 157 5.70 -6.82 -11.49
CA VAL A 157 4.36 -6.90 -10.89
C VAL A 157 3.29 -6.23 -11.76
N ASP A 158 2.16 -6.90 -12.00
CA ASP A 158 1.06 -6.29 -12.78
C ASP A 158 0.16 -5.39 -11.91
N LYS A 159 -0.14 -5.81 -10.69
CA LYS A 159 -0.84 -5.00 -9.68
C LYS A 159 -0.02 -4.95 -8.40
N PHE A 160 0.24 -3.76 -7.90
CA PHE A 160 1.03 -3.56 -6.70
C PHE A 160 0.34 -2.60 -5.74
N THR A 161 0.11 -3.05 -4.51
CA THR A 161 -0.40 -2.22 -3.42
C THR A 161 0.60 -2.22 -2.27
N ASN A 162 1.13 -1.06 -1.93
CA ASN A 162 1.97 -0.78 -0.76
C ASN A 162 1.13 0.04 0.23
N LYS A 163 0.81 -0.50 1.41
CA LYS A 163 -0.22 0.11 2.25
C LYS A 163 0.11 0.13 3.74
N GLY A 164 -0.04 1.32 4.32
CA GLY A 164 0.10 1.59 5.74
C GLY A 164 1.50 2.07 6.10
N GLU A 165 1.60 2.72 7.25
CA GLU A 165 2.79 3.45 7.72
C GLU A 165 4.06 2.58 7.79
N LYS A 166 3.90 1.28 8.06
CA LYS A 166 4.99 0.31 8.12
C LYS A 166 5.40 -0.28 6.77
N ALA A 167 4.63 -0.03 5.72
CA ALA A 167 4.89 -0.60 4.42
C ALA A 167 6.00 0.19 3.72
N LEU A 168 7.15 -0.45 3.56
CA LEU A 168 8.36 0.12 2.99
C LEU A 168 8.85 -0.77 1.84
N ILE A 169 9.04 -0.16 0.67
CA ILE A 169 9.88 -0.70 -0.39
C ILE A 169 11.15 0.14 -0.41
N GLN A 170 12.30 -0.50 -0.18
CA GLN A 170 13.59 0.19 -0.19
C GLN A 170 14.64 -0.61 -0.97
N ALA A 171 15.26 0.04 -1.95
CA ALA A 171 16.54 -0.40 -2.50
C ALA A 171 17.64 0.59 -2.12
N LYS A 172 18.84 0.12 -1.82
CA LYS A 172 19.98 1.02 -1.57
C LYS A 172 20.44 1.69 -2.86
N ASP A 173 20.56 0.90 -3.91
CA ASP A 173 20.98 1.35 -5.23
C ASP A 173 19.73 1.66 -6.06
N ASN A 174 19.37 0.83 -7.04
CA ASN A 174 18.30 1.15 -7.99
C ASN A 174 17.04 0.32 -7.74
N LEU A 175 15.88 0.87 -8.09
CA LEU A 175 14.59 0.19 -7.98
C LEU A 175 13.81 0.31 -9.29
N TRP A 176 13.38 -0.83 -9.83
CA TRP A 176 12.48 -0.91 -10.98
C TRP A 176 11.13 -1.51 -10.56
N ILE A 177 10.05 -0.83 -10.90
CA ILE A 177 8.67 -1.32 -10.74
C ILE A 177 7.99 -1.29 -12.11
N GLN A 178 7.72 -2.47 -12.65
CA GLN A 178 7.15 -2.66 -13.98
C GLN A 178 6.51 -4.05 -14.07
N LYS A 179 5.77 -4.38 -15.12
CA LYS A 179 5.08 -5.68 -15.22
C LYS A 179 6.02 -6.87 -15.41
N ASN A 180 7.07 -6.70 -16.21
CA ASN A 180 8.01 -7.76 -16.59
C ASN A 180 9.37 -7.20 -17.02
N ALA A 181 10.33 -8.08 -17.30
CA ALA A 181 11.69 -7.71 -17.69
C ALA A 181 11.75 -6.91 -19.02
N GLN A 182 10.75 -7.04 -19.89
CA GLN A 182 10.66 -6.31 -21.16
C GLN A 182 10.27 -4.84 -20.98
N GLY A 183 9.92 -4.42 -19.75
CA GLY A 183 9.53 -3.05 -19.47
C GLY A 183 8.06 -2.74 -19.79
N GLU A 184 7.21 -3.75 -19.95
CA GLU A 184 5.78 -3.52 -20.06
C GLU A 184 5.24 -2.81 -18.80
N PRO A 185 4.34 -1.83 -18.95
CA PRO A 185 3.77 -1.13 -17.80
C PRO A 185 2.83 -2.05 -17.01
N SER A 186 2.94 -2.01 -15.68
CA SER A 186 1.97 -2.59 -14.74
C SER A 186 0.57 -2.02 -15.01
N SER A 187 -0.48 -2.77 -14.68
CA SER A 187 -1.85 -2.24 -14.75
C SER A 187 -2.13 -1.17 -13.68
N LEU A 188 -1.64 -1.36 -12.46
CA LEU A 188 -1.90 -0.48 -11.32
C LEU A 188 -0.78 -0.56 -10.27
N ILE A 189 -0.34 0.60 -9.80
CA ILE A 189 0.53 0.75 -8.64
C ILE A 189 -0.13 1.71 -7.66
N GLU A 190 -0.31 1.27 -6.42
CA GLU A 190 -0.90 2.04 -5.32
C GLU A 190 0.08 2.11 -4.15
N ASN A 191 0.42 3.32 -3.75
CA ASN A 191 1.19 3.62 -2.56
C ASN A 191 0.30 4.43 -1.60
N GLN A 192 -0.12 3.80 -0.50
CA GLN A 192 -1.19 4.27 0.38
C GLN A 192 -0.68 4.51 1.81
N SER A 193 -0.38 5.77 2.17
CA SER A 193 0.32 6.15 3.42
C SER A 193 1.52 5.26 3.70
N ALA A 194 2.32 4.99 2.67
CA ALA A 194 3.42 4.05 2.68
C ALA A 194 4.62 4.64 1.92
N THR A 195 5.79 3.99 2.03
CA THR A 195 7.03 4.52 1.43
C THR A 195 7.57 3.60 0.34
N ILE A 196 7.93 4.19 -0.80
CA ILE A 196 8.73 3.57 -1.86
C ILE A 196 9.97 4.44 -2.06
N LYS A 197 11.17 3.88 -1.88
CA LYS A 197 12.41 4.66 -1.99
C LYS A 197 13.60 3.93 -2.59
N THR A 198 14.49 4.70 -3.19
CA THR A 198 15.92 4.36 -3.28
C THR A 198 16.75 5.20 -2.32
N GLU A 199 17.87 4.70 -1.82
CA GLU A 199 18.78 5.51 -1.00
C GLU A 199 19.76 6.34 -1.83
N LYS A 200 20.31 5.75 -2.90
CA LYS A 200 21.39 6.36 -3.69
C LYS A 200 21.20 6.28 -5.20
N GLY A 201 20.44 5.30 -5.70
CA GLY A 201 20.30 5.05 -7.13
C GLY A 201 18.97 5.53 -7.70
N ASP A 202 18.73 5.16 -8.95
CA ASP A 202 17.59 5.59 -9.73
C ASP A 202 16.32 4.78 -9.37
N LEU A 203 15.17 5.44 -9.36
CA LEU A 203 13.85 4.81 -9.21
C LEU A 203 13.09 4.92 -10.53
N ILE A 204 12.69 3.77 -11.09
CA ILE A 204 11.94 3.69 -12.33
C ILE A 204 10.59 3.01 -12.07
N ILE A 205 9.50 3.68 -12.44
CA ILE A 205 8.13 3.20 -12.30
C ILE A 205 7.45 3.23 -13.67
N ARG A 206 6.98 2.08 -14.15
CA ARG A 206 6.20 1.93 -15.39
C ARG A 206 4.86 1.30 -15.10
N THR A 207 3.79 2.05 -15.25
CA THR A 207 2.42 1.59 -15.00
C THR A 207 1.43 2.25 -15.94
N LYS A 208 0.21 1.75 -16.01
CA LYS A 208 -0.92 2.45 -16.64
C LYS A 208 -1.52 3.45 -15.67
N LYS A 209 -1.55 3.12 -14.38
CA LYS A 209 -2.09 3.96 -13.32
C LYS A 209 -1.19 3.93 -12.08
N LEU A 210 -0.80 5.11 -11.62
CA LEU A 210 -0.06 5.32 -10.37
C LEU A 210 -0.93 6.14 -9.43
N VAL A 211 -1.18 5.61 -8.23
CA VAL A 211 -1.87 6.29 -7.14
C VAL A 211 -0.92 6.40 -5.96
N ASN A 212 -0.55 7.62 -5.58
CA ASN A 212 0.19 7.93 -4.36
C ASN A 212 -0.71 8.78 -3.47
N GLU A 213 -1.26 8.20 -2.42
CA GLU A 213 -2.26 8.88 -1.60
C GLU A 213 -2.11 8.59 -0.11
N SER A 214 -2.43 9.58 0.71
CA SER A 214 -2.65 9.35 2.13
C SER A 214 -4.02 8.69 2.33
N ILE A 215 -4.07 7.60 3.08
CA ILE A 215 -5.35 6.99 3.53
C ILE A 215 -5.89 7.66 4.80
N THR A 216 -5.21 8.71 5.27
CA THR A 216 -5.62 9.52 6.42
C THR A 216 -5.77 10.98 5.99
N PRO A 217 -6.90 11.64 6.31
CA PRO A 217 -7.12 13.01 5.84
C PRO A 217 -6.13 13.97 6.53
N LEU A 218 -5.55 14.90 5.76
CA LEU A 218 -4.63 15.93 6.28
C LEU A 218 -5.28 16.84 7.33
N PHE A 219 -6.55 17.18 7.15
CA PHE A 219 -7.32 18.00 8.07
C PHE A 219 -8.47 17.20 8.67
N LYS A 220 -8.70 17.40 9.96
CA LYS A 220 -9.92 16.97 10.63
C LYS A 220 -10.87 18.16 10.65
N GLU A 221 -12.06 17.97 10.07
CA GLU A 221 -13.14 18.93 10.24
C GLU A 221 -13.74 18.77 11.64
N ILE A 222 -13.81 19.87 12.36
CA ILE A 222 -14.46 19.96 13.66
C ILE A 222 -15.61 20.94 13.50
N LYS A 223 -16.82 20.40 13.32
CA LYS A 223 -18.04 21.19 13.39
C LYS A 223 -18.06 21.95 14.71
N GLN A 224 -18.26 23.24 14.62
CA GLN A 224 -18.40 24.09 15.79
C GLN A 224 -19.89 24.17 16.07
N GLU A 225 -20.30 23.67 17.23
CA GLU A 225 -21.68 23.86 17.68
C GLU A 225 -21.90 25.37 17.93
N PRO A 226 -23.03 25.92 17.49
CA PRO A 226 -23.36 27.30 17.79
C PRO A 226 -23.53 27.42 19.30
N ASP A 227 -22.99 28.50 19.86
CA ASP A 227 -23.06 28.66 21.32
C ASP A 227 -24.45 29.14 21.79
N SER A 228 -25.35 29.48 20.85
CA SER A 228 -26.76 29.75 21.06
C SER A 228 -27.61 28.95 20.07
N THR A 229 -28.75 28.43 20.50
CA THR A 229 -29.74 27.73 19.64
C THR A 229 -31.09 28.46 19.61
N SER A 230 -31.15 29.67 20.15
CA SER A 230 -32.39 30.44 20.26
C SER A 230 -32.88 30.93 18.90
N SER A 231 -34.16 30.68 18.60
CA SER A 231 -34.86 31.24 17.44
C SER A 231 -36.12 31.97 17.90
N ILE A 232 -36.45 33.08 17.24
CA ILE A 232 -37.66 33.86 17.51
C ILE A 232 -38.54 33.79 16.27
N ASN A 233 -39.76 33.25 16.44
CA ASN A 233 -40.79 33.29 15.41
C ASN A 233 -41.42 34.69 15.43
N ILE A 234 -41.22 35.46 14.37
CA ILE A 234 -41.79 36.82 14.23
C ILE A 234 -43.28 36.83 13.89
N GLY A 235 -43.89 35.66 13.71
CA GLY A 235 -45.29 35.48 13.35
C GLY A 235 -45.63 36.03 11.97
N THR A 236 -46.65 35.49 11.33
CA THR A 236 -47.28 36.14 10.17
C THR A 236 -48.12 37.31 10.66
N HIS A 237 -47.53 38.48 10.82
CA HIS A 237 -48.30 39.70 11.05
C HIS A 237 -48.92 40.15 9.72
N PHE A 238 -50.11 39.63 9.41
CA PHE A 238 -51.00 40.27 8.46
C PHE A 238 -51.45 41.59 9.07
N LEU A 239 -50.91 42.72 8.61
CA LEU A 239 -51.45 44.02 8.97
C LEU A 239 -52.88 44.11 8.41
N HIS A 240 -53.84 44.30 9.30
CA HIS A 240 -55.22 44.58 8.90
C HIS A 240 -55.27 45.98 8.24
N PRO A 241 -55.92 46.14 7.07
CA PRO A 241 -55.92 47.41 6.37
C PRO A 241 -56.89 48.37 7.07
N TYR A 242 -56.38 49.21 7.96
CA TYR A 242 -57.06 50.44 8.34
C TYR A 242 -56.14 51.60 8.00
N ASN A 243 -56.49 52.30 6.91
CA ASN A 243 -55.87 53.51 6.34
C ASN A 243 -54.84 53.31 5.20
N SER A 244 -55.16 52.51 4.18
CA SER A 244 -54.54 52.67 2.85
C SER A 244 -55.42 53.59 1.98
N PRO A 245 -54.90 54.70 1.40
CA PRO A 245 -55.70 55.62 0.57
C PRO A 245 -56.19 55.01 -0.76
N THR A 246 -55.76 53.79 -1.11
CA THR A 246 -55.99 53.18 -2.43
C THR A 246 -56.70 51.81 -2.40
N ASN A 247 -57.11 51.33 -1.21
CA ASN A 247 -57.82 50.05 -1.04
C ASN A 247 -57.14 48.79 -1.62
N ASN A 248 -55.84 48.85 -1.96
CA ASN A 248 -55.06 47.71 -2.41
C ASN A 248 -54.26 47.07 -1.26
N PHE A 249 -54.22 45.74 -1.26
CA PHE A 249 -53.45 44.92 -0.33
C PHE A 249 -51.95 45.22 -0.45
N LEU A 250 -51.31 45.59 0.67
CA LEU A 250 -49.86 45.56 0.77
C LEU A 250 -49.45 44.18 1.31
N ILE A 251 -48.87 43.32 0.47
CA ILE A 251 -48.16 42.14 0.95
C ILE A 251 -46.83 42.64 1.52
N ILE A 252 -46.72 42.69 2.85
CA ILE A 252 -45.44 42.93 3.53
C ILE A 252 -44.80 41.57 3.79
N ILE A 253 -43.76 41.26 3.02
CA ILE A 253 -42.85 40.14 3.30
C ILE A 253 -41.87 40.65 4.36
N LEU A 254 -42.08 40.25 5.61
CA LEU A 254 -41.12 40.48 6.69
C LEU A 254 -40.01 39.44 6.60
N LEU A 255 -38.83 39.92 6.19
CA LEU A 255 -37.56 39.22 6.26
C LEU A 255 -37.17 39.06 7.72
N ALA A 256 -36.60 37.90 8.06
CA ALA A 256 -36.11 37.62 9.41
C ALA A 256 -35.10 38.67 9.84
N GLU A 257 -35.32 39.28 11.00
CA GLU A 257 -34.37 40.20 11.62
C GLU A 257 -33.86 39.59 12.93
N LEU A 258 -32.56 39.30 12.97
CA LEU A 258 -31.84 38.87 14.18
C LEU A 258 -31.59 40.12 15.04
N LYS A 259 -32.00 40.09 16.32
CA LYS A 259 -31.68 41.13 17.30
C LYS A 259 -30.80 40.61 18.43
N GLU A 260 -29.91 41.50 18.87
CA GLU A 260 -28.77 41.28 19.76
C GLU A 260 -29.10 40.40 20.97
N LEU A 261 -28.39 39.27 21.06
CA LEU A 261 -28.33 38.43 22.24
C LEU A 261 -27.09 38.86 23.03
N SER A 262 -27.31 39.59 24.12
CA SER A 262 -26.26 39.98 25.05
C SER A 262 -25.61 38.74 25.63
N ASP A 263 -24.34 38.53 25.28
CA ASP A 263 -23.39 37.59 25.84
C ASP A 263 -23.78 36.10 25.80
N LYS A 264 -23.58 35.48 24.62
CA LYS A 264 -22.66 34.33 24.42
C LYS A 264 -22.87 33.70 23.03
N LYS A 265 -21.99 34.12 22.11
CA LYS A 265 -21.17 33.22 21.26
C LYS A 265 -21.99 32.56 20.07
N TRP A 266 -21.32 32.08 19.02
CA TRP A 266 -21.58 32.19 17.55
C TRP A 266 -23.01 32.07 16.94
N PHE A 267 -23.53 33.20 16.45
CA PHE A 267 -24.13 33.43 15.11
C PHE A 267 -23.47 34.69 14.55
N ASP A 268 -23.13 34.76 13.26
CA ASP A 268 -22.63 36.00 12.68
C ASP A 268 -23.78 37.02 12.48
N ILE A 269 -23.42 38.29 12.33
CA ILE A 269 -24.31 39.43 12.18
C ILE A 269 -25.16 39.27 10.90
N LEU A 270 -26.47 39.43 11.01
CA LEU A 270 -27.36 39.58 9.86
C LEU A 270 -27.08 40.94 9.18
N ASP A 271 -26.23 40.96 8.16
CA ASP A 271 -25.97 42.16 7.35
C ASP A 271 -26.98 42.26 6.18
N LEU A 272 -28.12 42.89 6.44
CA LEU A 272 -29.16 43.18 5.44
C LEU A 272 -28.75 44.28 4.44
N LYS A 273 -27.61 44.95 4.61
CA LYS A 273 -27.17 46.04 3.71
C LYS A 273 -26.38 45.55 2.50
N ASN A 274 -25.64 44.45 2.61
CA ASN A 274 -24.70 44.02 1.57
C ASN A 274 -25.00 42.66 0.91
N ASN A 275 -25.94 41.85 1.42
CA ASN A 275 -26.57 40.71 0.71
C ASN A 275 -27.56 39.86 1.56
N GLY A 276 -27.91 40.23 2.80
CA GLY A 276 -28.96 39.56 3.57
C GLY A 276 -28.67 38.10 3.94
N GLY A 277 -27.41 37.74 4.16
CA GLY A 277 -27.00 36.40 4.56
C GLY A 277 -26.92 36.22 6.08
N VAL A 278 -27.22 35.01 6.56
CA VAL A 278 -26.92 34.54 7.93
C VAL A 278 -26.00 33.35 7.83
N ASN A 279 -24.87 33.37 8.56
CA ASN A 279 -24.02 32.19 8.69
C ASN A 279 -24.71 31.15 9.58
N VAL A 280 -25.13 30.04 8.99
CA VAL A 280 -25.85 28.95 9.67
C VAL A 280 -24.95 27.78 10.10
N GLU A 281 -23.70 27.74 9.64
CA GLU A 281 -22.74 26.68 9.95
C GLU A 281 -21.31 27.23 10.07
N ARG A 282 -20.51 26.65 10.97
CA ARG A 282 -19.07 26.90 11.09
C ARG A 282 -18.33 25.60 11.29
N SER A 283 -17.24 25.43 10.54
CA SER A 283 -16.29 24.33 10.74
C SER A 283 -14.89 24.87 11.00
N LEU A 284 -14.21 24.31 12.00
CA LEU A 284 -12.78 24.50 12.23
C LEU A 284 -12.02 23.33 11.60
N PHE A 285 -11.03 23.63 10.77
CA PHE A 285 -10.14 22.62 10.20
C PHE A 285 -8.82 22.61 10.96
N GLU A 286 -8.54 21.53 11.68
CA GLU A 286 -7.26 21.31 12.36
C GLU A 286 -6.42 20.28 11.62
N LYS A 287 -5.09 20.42 11.64
CA LYS A 287 -4.20 19.38 11.11
C LYS A 287 -4.41 18.07 11.87
N ASN A 288 -4.68 17.00 11.15
CA ASN A 288 -4.88 15.68 11.73
C ASN A 288 -3.55 15.14 12.27
N LYS A 289 -3.48 14.87 13.57
CA LYS A 289 -2.28 14.30 14.22
C LYS A 289 -1.94 12.88 13.74
N LYS A 290 -2.91 12.16 13.16
CA LYS A 290 -2.74 10.83 12.57
C LYS A 290 -2.50 10.87 11.07
N TYR A 291 -2.26 12.05 10.50
CA TYR A 291 -1.93 12.18 9.08
C TYR A 291 -0.59 11.49 8.79
N VAL A 292 -0.61 10.54 7.88
CA VAL A 292 0.56 9.82 7.38
C VAL A 292 0.61 10.01 5.86
N PRO A 293 1.51 10.86 5.32
CA PRO A 293 1.65 11.02 3.88
C PRO A 293 2.13 9.71 3.25
N SER A 294 1.82 9.54 1.97
CA SER A 294 2.49 8.53 1.14
C SER A 294 3.72 9.14 0.50
N VAL A 295 4.83 8.39 0.41
CA VAL A 295 6.12 8.92 -0.04
C VAL A 295 6.70 8.05 -1.16
N ILE A 296 7.05 8.69 -2.27
CA ILE A 296 7.87 8.09 -3.33
C ILE A 296 9.14 8.93 -3.47
N TYR A 297 10.30 8.34 -3.22
CA TYR A 297 11.58 9.06 -3.20
C TYR A 297 12.64 8.36 -4.05
N SER A 298 13.44 9.12 -4.79
CA SER A 298 14.67 8.62 -5.38
C SER A 298 15.89 9.32 -4.82
N GLY A 299 16.89 8.54 -4.38
CA GLY A 299 18.21 9.04 -4.02
C GLY A 299 19.04 9.59 -5.18
N LYS A 300 18.57 9.44 -6.42
CA LYS A 300 19.18 10.01 -7.61
C LYS A 300 18.10 10.53 -8.57
N ASN A 301 17.77 9.81 -9.63
CA ASN A 301 16.74 10.21 -10.58
C ASN A 301 15.48 9.35 -10.44
N LEU A 302 14.33 10.00 -10.54
CA LEU A 302 13.01 9.36 -10.56
C LEU A 302 12.40 9.45 -11.96
N TYR A 303 12.13 8.29 -12.56
CA TYR A 303 11.45 8.18 -13.85
C TYR A 303 10.08 7.51 -13.67
N ILE A 304 9.02 8.24 -13.97
CA ILE A 304 7.64 7.75 -13.89
C ILE A 304 7.03 7.78 -15.29
N GLN A 305 6.62 6.62 -15.77
CA GLN A 305 5.80 6.47 -16.97
C GLN A 305 4.43 5.94 -16.55
N SER A 306 3.40 6.79 -16.60
CA SER A 306 2.03 6.42 -16.24
C SER A 306 0.99 7.10 -17.12
N ASN A 307 -0.03 6.39 -17.61
CA ASN A 307 -1.12 7.05 -18.34
C ASN A 307 -1.94 7.95 -17.41
N GLU A 308 -2.23 7.46 -16.20
CA GLU A 308 -2.93 8.15 -15.12
C GLU A 308 -2.01 8.28 -13.90
N PHE A 309 -1.81 9.50 -13.43
CA PHE A 309 -0.95 9.78 -12.28
C PHE A 309 -1.71 10.61 -11.25
N PHE A 310 -1.91 10.05 -10.05
CA PHE A 310 -2.58 10.70 -8.93
C PHE A 310 -1.63 10.81 -7.75
N ASN A 311 -1.40 12.04 -7.28
CA ASN A 311 -0.70 12.32 -6.04
C ASN A 311 -1.59 13.16 -5.13
N THR A 312 -2.08 12.59 -4.03
CA THR A 312 -3.09 13.22 -3.17
C THR A 312 -2.61 13.26 -1.73
N GLN A 313 -2.36 14.46 -1.20
CA GLN A 313 -1.86 14.64 0.19
C GLN A 313 -0.65 13.73 0.45
N SER A 314 0.34 13.79 -0.43
CA SER A 314 1.46 12.85 -0.48
C SER A 314 2.64 13.47 -1.23
N ASP A 315 3.82 12.89 -1.07
CA ASP A 315 5.08 13.45 -1.53
C ASP A 315 5.74 12.55 -2.58
N ILE A 316 6.25 13.19 -3.64
CA ILE A 316 7.03 12.54 -4.70
C ILE A 316 8.20 13.46 -5.04
N PHE A 317 9.42 12.99 -4.83
CA PHE A 317 10.62 13.79 -5.04
C PHE A 317 11.86 12.94 -5.37
N ALA A 318 12.88 13.58 -5.93
CA ALA A 318 14.15 12.98 -6.28
C ALA A 318 15.30 13.93 -5.91
N THR A 319 16.48 13.40 -5.64
CA THR A 319 17.66 14.22 -5.32
C THR A 319 18.17 14.98 -6.55
N ASN A 320 18.06 14.41 -7.75
CA ASN A 320 18.51 15.03 -8.99
C ASN A 320 17.33 15.30 -9.94
N ASP A 321 17.05 14.41 -10.89
CA ASP A 321 15.98 14.62 -11.87
C ASP A 321 14.71 13.87 -11.50
N LEU A 322 13.55 14.51 -11.65
CA LEU A 322 12.24 13.86 -11.64
C LEU A 322 11.58 14.05 -13.00
N ILE A 323 11.41 12.95 -13.73
CA ILE A 323 10.77 12.93 -15.05
C ILE A 323 9.49 12.09 -14.96
N ALA A 324 8.34 12.74 -15.12
CA ALA A 324 7.04 12.08 -15.19
C ALA A 324 6.41 12.27 -16.57
N THR A 325 6.00 11.17 -17.20
CA THR A 325 5.37 11.16 -18.53
C THR A 325 4.03 10.43 -18.48
N GLY A 326 3.05 10.92 -19.23
CA GLY A 326 1.68 10.40 -19.15
C GLY A 326 0.65 11.15 -19.97
N LYS A 327 -0.60 10.67 -19.92
CA LYS A 327 -1.75 11.33 -20.57
C LYS A 327 -2.50 12.26 -19.61
N GLN A 328 -2.64 11.84 -18.35
CA GLN A 328 -3.38 12.55 -17.32
C GLN A 328 -2.59 12.58 -16.02
N CYS A 329 -2.31 13.78 -15.52
CA CYS A 329 -1.60 14.02 -14.27
C CYS A 329 -2.47 14.90 -13.37
N LYS A 330 -2.77 14.44 -12.16
CA LYS A 330 -3.52 15.17 -11.14
C LYS A 330 -2.76 15.10 -9.82
N SER A 331 -2.26 16.23 -9.34
CA SER A 331 -1.65 16.35 -8.02
C SER A 331 -2.42 17.34 -7.16
N ILE A 332 -2.93 16.89 -6.02
CA ILE A 332 -3.66 17.71 -5.05
C ILE A 332 -2.77 17.80 -3.80
N LEU A 333 -2.23 19.01 -3.57
CA LEU A 333 -1.18 19.34 -2.58
C LEU A 333 0.17 18.70 -2.94
N LEU A 334 0.93 19.42 -3.77
CA LEU A 334 2.28 19.06 -4.15
C LEU A 334 3.27 19.92 -3.34
N SER A 335 4.04 19.31 -2.45
CA SER A 335 5.30 19.87 -1.97
C SER A 335 6.42 19.34 -2.86
N VAL A 336 6.70 20.00 -4.00
CA VAL A 336 7.98 19.75 -4.69
C VAL A 336 9.04 20.51 -3.93
N TRP A 337 9.88 19.78 -3.20
CA TRP A 337 11.13 20.32 -2.69
C TRP A 337 12.25 19.81 -3.60
N THR A 338 12.84 20.72 -4.35
CA THR A 338 14.23 20.58 -4.80
C THR A 338 15.10 21.25 -3.72
N PRO A 339 16.14 20.58 -3.19
CA PRO A 339 17.04 21.19 -2.21
C PRO A 339 17.71 22.47 -2.74
#